data_AF-A0A973IJH5-F1
#
_entry.id   AF-A0A973IJH5-F1
#
_cell.length_a   1.000
_cell.length_b   1.000
_cell.length_c   1.000
_cell.angle_alpha   90.00
_cell.angle_beta   90.00
_cell.angle_gamma   90.00
#
_symmetry.space_group_name_H-M   'P 1'
#
loop_
_entity.id
_entity.type
_entity.pdbx_description
1 polymer ?
#
loop_
_entity_poly.entity_id
_entity_poly.type
_entity_poly.pdbx_seq_one_letter_code
_entity_poly.pdbx_strand_id
1 'polypeptide(L)'
;MATAHTIEGFLDNRLLIAMPGMQDDNFARSVTLLCQHSAEGALGITINRPSDCRLGQIFEQLEIPCADSALCEQPVLDGGPVHRDRGFVLHTPSATFESTLELRNDLMVTTSAD
;
A
#
# COMPACT_ATOMS: atom_id res chain seq x y z
N MET A 1 26.91 -12.39 9.25
CA MET A 1 27.18 -11.90 7.89
C MET A 1 26.09 -12.44 6.98
N ALA A 2 25.08 -11.63 6.66
CA ALA A 2 24.06 -12.01 5.68
C ALA A 2 24.64 -11.74 4.29
N THR A 3 24.77 -12.80 3.48
CA THR A 3 25.15 -12.71 2.07
C THR A 3 24.10 -11.91 1.31
N ALA A 4 24.46 -10.74 0.79
CA ALA A 4 23.65 -10.01 -0.15
C ALA A 4 23.57 -10.84 -1.45
N HIS A 5 22.41 -11.43 -1.72
CA HIS A 5 22.09 -11.88 -3.07
C HIS A 5 21.84 -10.64 -3.91
N THR A 6 22.70 -10.37 -4.89
CA THR A 6 22.43 -9.36 -5.92
C THR A 6 21.24 -9.86 -6.75
N ILE A 7 20.10 -9.21 -6.60
CA ILE A 7 18.94 -9.48 -7.45
C ILE A 7 19.16 -8.69 -8.74
N GLU A 8 19.35 -9.39 -9.87
CA GLU A 8 19.35 -8.77 -11.19
C GLU A 8 17.91 -8.61 -11.68
N GLY A 9 17.54 -7.40 -12.10
CA GLY A 9 16.24 -7.08 -12.70
C GLY A 9 15.30 -6.22 -11.83
N PHE A 10 14.06 -6.09 -12.28
CA PHE A 10 13.01 -5.35 -11.59
C PHE A 10 12.45 -6.15 -10.40
N LEU A 11 11.81 -5.44 -9.47
CA LEU A 11 11.45 -5.93 -8.14
C LEU A 11 9.93 -5.93 -7.91
N ASP A 12 9.16 -5.91 -8.99
CA ASP A 12 7.70 -5.97 -8.94
C ASP A 12 7.22 -7.12 -8.06
N ASN A 13 6.16 -6.85 -7.31
CA ASN A 13 5.50 -7.81 -6.44
C ASN A 13 6.42 -8.38 -5.35
N ARG A 14 7.38 -7.58 -4.87
CA ARG A 14 8.26 -7.90 -3.75
C ARG A 14 8.01 -6.95 -2.58
N LEU A 15 8.37 -7.42 -1.39
CA LEU A 15 8.41 -6.58 -0.20
C LEU A 15 9.84 -6.07 0.02
N LEU A 16 9.96 -4.76 0.17
CA LEU A 16 11.15 -4.10 0.68
C LEU A 16 11.03 -4.02 2.20
N ILE A 17 12.04 -4.53 2.89
CA ILE A 17 12.10 -4.52 4.36
C ILE A 17 13.18 -3.54 4.75
N ALA A 18 12.79 -2.49 5.49
CA ALA A 18 13.74 -1.51 5.98
C ALA A 18 14.73 -2.15 6.96
N MET A 19 16.01 -1.94 6.70
CA MET A 19 17.06 -2.40 7.60
C MET A 19 16.99 -1.65 8.95
N PRO A 20 17.36 -2.28 10.09
CA PRO A 20 17.26 -1.65 11.41
C PRO A 20 17.99 -0.31 11.55
N GLY A 21 19.02 -0.05 10.73
CA GLY A 21 19.78 1.21 10.71
C GLY A 21 19.22 2.28 9.76
N MET A 22 18.07 2.07 9.14
CA MET A 22 17.44 3.06 8.26
C MET A 22 17.01 4.30 9.05
N GLN A 23 17.56 5.46 8.66
CA GLN A 23 17.36 6.74 9.36
C GLN A 23 16.28 7.63 8.73
N ASP A 24 15.81 7.31 7.53
CA ASP A 24 14.72 8.06 6.91
C ASP A 24 13.41 7.73 7.62
N ASP A 25 12.81 8.72 8.30
CA ASP A 25 11.57 8.56 9.06
C ASP A 25 10.39 8.06 8.21
N ASN A 26 10.42 8.24 6.89
CA ASN A 26 9.39 7.72 6.00
C ASN A 26 9.44 6.19 5.88
N PHE A 27 10.64 5.61 5.96
CA PHE A 27 10.90 4.19 5.70
C PHE A 27 11.48 3.45 6.91
N ALA A 28 11.83 4.13 8.01
CA ALA A 28 12.35 3.49 9.21
C ALA A 28 11.36 2.42 9.71
N ARG A 29 11.82 1.17 9.77
CA ARG A 29 11.01 0.00 10.18
C ARG A 29 9.79 -0.26 9.26
N SER A 30 9.80 0.24 8.04
CA SER A 30 8.72 -0.01 7.07
C SER A 30 8.85 -1.37 6.40
N VAL A 31 7.69 -1.88 5.99
CA VAL A 31 7.53 -2.94 4.99
C VAL A 31 6.76 -2.32 3.83
N THR A 32 7.40 -2.28 2.66
CA THR A 32 6.86 -1.61 1.47
C THR A 32 6.69 -2.63 0.35
N LEU A 33 5.46 -2.77 -0.15
CA LEU A 33 5.16 -3.55 -1.34
C LEU A 33 5.54 -2.76 -2.58
N LEU A 34 6.35 -3.33 -3.45
CA LEU A 34 6.69 -2.74 -4.74
C LEU A 34 5.67 -3.19 -5.79
N CYS A 35 4.82 -2.28 -6.23
CA CYS A 35 3.74 -2.53 -7.17
C CYS A 35 4.21 -2.46 -8.62
N GLN A 36 5.12 -1.54 -8.92
CA GLN A 36 5.75 -1.41 -10.23
C GLN A 36 7.23 -1.06 -10.05
N HIS A 37 8.09 -1.60 -10.90
CA HIS A 37 9.49 -1.24 -10.99
C HIS A 37 9.93 -1.34 -12.46
N SER A 38 10.34 -0.21 -13.03
CA SER A 38 10.86 -0.11 -14.39
C SER A 38 12.13 0.74 -14.41
N ALA A 39 12.67 0.96 -15.61
CA ALA A 39 13.80 1.86 -15.79
C ALA A 39 13.43 3.34 -15.48
N GLU A 40 12.13 3.69 -15.50
CA GLU A 40 11.67 5.05 -15.17
C GLU A 40 11.55 5.29 -13.66
N GLY A 41 11.50 4.24 -12.85
CA GLY A 41 11.37 4.34 -11.40
C GLY A 41 10.58 3.19 -10.79
N ALA A 42 10.10 3.39 -9.56
CA ALA A 42 9.30 2.40 -8.87
C ALA A 42 8.13 3.02 -8.11
N LEU A 43 7.01 2.30 -8.09
CA LEU A 43 5.84 2.58 -7.28
C LEU A 43 5.78 1.57 -6.14
N GLY A 44 5.74 2.05 -4.90
CA GLY A 44 5.60 1.20 -3.73
C GLY A 44 4.64 1.76 -2.70
N ILE A 45 4.02 0.87 -1.94
CA ILE A 45 3.03 1.17 -0.91
C ILE A 45 3.49 0.56 0.41
N THR A 46 3.58 1.37 1.46
CA THR A 46 3.91 0.91 2.82
C THR A 46 2.68 0.28 3.48
N ILE A 47 2.84 -0.92 4.01
CA ILE A 47 1.71 -1.78 4.44
C ILE A 47 1.69 -2.06 5.95
N ASN A 48 2.59 -1.46 6.72
CA ASN A 48 2.72 -1.72 8.16
C ASN A 48 2.73 -0.46 9.03
N ARG A 49 2.24 0.67 8.50
CA ARG A 49 2.23 1.96 9.18
C ARG A 49 0.79 2.48 9.33
N PRO A 50 0.15 2.27 10.48
CA PRO A 50 -1.14 2.88 10.78
C PRO A 50 -1.01 4.41 10.75
N SER A 51 -2.03 5.07 10.20
CA SER A 51 -2.22 6.51 10.33
C SER A 51 -3.18 6.82 11.48
N ASP A 52 -3.34 8.10 11.80
CA ASP A 52 -4.36 8.57 12.74
C ASP A 52 -5.77 8.62 12.11
N CYS A 53 -5.87 8.35 10.81
CA CYS A 53 -7.14 8.33 10.08
C CYS A 53 -7.79 6.94 10.15
N ARG A 54 -9.09 6.94 10.42
CA ARG A 54 -9.93 5.74 10.46
C ARG A 54 -10.74 5.60 9.20
N LEU A 55 -11.05 4.37 8.82
CA LEU A 55 -11.79 4.07 7.60
C LEU A 55 -13.18 4.71 7.59
N GLY A 56 -13.84 4.83 8.75
CA GLY A 56 -15.10 5.55 8.89
C GLY A 56 -15.03 7.01 8.47
N GLN A 57 -13.91 7.69 8.74
CA GLN A 57 -13.71 9.09 8.34
C GLN A 57 -13.58 9.22 6.81
N ILE A 58 -12.95 8.24 6.16
CA ILE A 58 -12.87 8.18 4.69
C ILE A 58 -14.27 7.93 4.11
N PHE A 59 -15.03 7.00 4.68
CA PHE A 59 -16.40 6.74 4.25
C PHE A 59 -17.32 7.96 4.42
N GLU A 60 -17.23 8.68 5.53
CA GLU A 60 -17.94 9.94 5.73
C GLU A 60 -17.59 10.99 4.65
N GLN A 61 -16.30 11.13 4.32
CA GLN A 61 -15.85 12.06 3.29
C GLN A 61 -16.35 11.68 1.87
N LEU A 62 -16.49 10.38 1.60
CA LEU A 62 -16.98 9.85 0.33
C LEU A 62 -18.51 9.67 0.30
N GLU A 63 -19.22 10.06 1.38
CA GLU A 63 -20.66 9.86 1.55
C GLU A 63 -21.10 8.38 1.44
N ILE A 64 -20.23 7.46 1.85
CA ILE A 64 -20.47 6.01 1.85
C ILE A 64 -21.02 5.59 3.22
N PRO A 65 -22.21 4.95 3.29
CA PRO A 65 -22.74 4.48 4.56
C PRO A 65 -21.93 3.28 5.09
N CYS A 66 -21.35 3.43 6.27
CA CYS A 66 -20.66 2.35 6.98
C CYS A 66 -21.55 1.84 8.12
N ALA A 67 -22.19 0.69 7.92
CA ALA A 67 -23.05 0.08 8.94
C ALA A 67 -22.26 -0.70 10.00
N ASP A 68 -21.03 -1.10 9.70
CA ASP A 68 -20.18 -1.89 10.58
C ASP A 68 -19.26 -0.97 11.41
N SER A 69 -19.58 -0.82 12.70
CA SER A 69 -18.78 -0.02 13.62
C SER A 69 -17.33 -0.50 13.76
N ALA A 70 -17.07 -1.81 13.65
CA ALA A 70 -15.71 -2.33 13.76
C ALA A 70 -14.88 -1.98 12.52
N LEU A 71 -15.50 -2.03 11.34
CA LEU A 71 -14.87 -1.61 10.09
C LEU A 71 -14.57 -0.11 10.08
N CYS A 72 -15.52 0.70 10.55
CA CYS A 72 -15.37 2.15 10.67
C CYS A 72 -14.19 2.55 11.59
N GLU A 73 -13.92 1.75 12.62
CA GLU A 73 -12.82 1.99 13.57
C GLU A 73 -11.46 1.50 13.07
N GLN A 74 -11.41 0.79 11.94
CA GLN A 74 -10.17 0.25 11.39
C GLN A 74 -9.24 1.39 10.94
N PRO A 75 -7.95 1.39 11.33
CA PRO A 75 -7.01 2.42 10.89
C PRO A 75 -6.70 2.26 9.40
N VAL A 76 -6.68 3.38 8.70
CA VAL A 76 -6.09 3.49 7.36
C VAL A 76 -4.58 3.52 7.51
N LEU A 77 -3.86 2.93 6.55
CA LEU A 77 -2.41 2.89 6.56
C LEU A 77 -1.82 4.07 5.79
N ASP A 78 -0.71 4.63 6.27
CA ASP A 78 0.10 5.58 5.50
C ASP A 78 0.89 4.81 4.45
N GLY A 79 0.44 4.90 3.19
CA GLY A 79 1.04 4.23 2.05
C GLY A 79 2.41 4.80 1.64
N GLY A 80 2.74 6.02 2.08
CA GLY A 80 4.01 6.67 1.76
C GLY A 80 3.92 8.20 1.74
N PRO A 81 5.06 8.88 1.57
CA PRO A 81 5.13 10.33 1.68
C PRO A 81 4.58 11.09 0.46
N VAL A 82 4.29 10.41 -0.65
CA VAL A 82 3.93 11.01 -1.94
C VAL A 82 2.44 10.81 -2.21
N HIS A 83 1.76 11.85 -2.73
CA HIS A 83 0.33 11.82 -3.09
C HIS A 83 -0.57 11.28 -1.98
N ARG A 84 -0.45 11.85 -0.77
CA ARG A 84 -1.24 11.48 0.42
C ARG A 84 -2.75 11.74 0.31
N ASP A 85 -3.15 12.47 -0.72
CA ASP A 85 -4.53 12.70 -1.13
C ASP A 85 -5.12 11.55 -1.96
N ARG A 86 -4.30 10.59 -2.39
CA ARG A 86 -4.75 9.42 -3.17
C ARG A 86 -4.85 8.18 -2.29
N GLY A 87 -5.99 7.52 -2.39
CA GLY A 87 -6.22 6.23 -1.75
C GLY A 87 -5.77 5.06 -2.63
N PHE A 88 -5.27 4.01 -1.99
CA PHE A 88 -4.99 2.71 -2.60
C PHE A 88 -5.67 1.64 -1.77
N VAL A 89 -6.38 0.72 -2.43
CA VAL A 89 -7.01 -0.44 -1.79
C VAL A 89 -6.25 -1.68 -2.22
N LEU A 90 -5.62 -2.36 -1.27
CA LEU A 90 -5.01 -3.67 -1.49
C LEU A 90 -6.04 -4.74 -1.16
N HIS A 91 -6.34 -5.63 -2.11
CA HIS A 91 -7.32 -6.70 -1.90
C HIS A 91 -6.98 -7.94 -2.72
N THR A 92 -7.58 -9.08 -2.35
CA THR A 92 -7.59 -10.29 -3.17
C THR A 92 -8.52 -10.12 -4.36
N PRO A 93 -8.34 -10.86 -5.47
CA PRO A 93 -9.23 -10.79 -6.62
C PRO A 93 -10.72 -10.85 -6.24
N SER A 94 -11.48 -9.87 -6.69
CA SER A 94 -12.91 -9.72 -6.45
C SER A 94 -13.61 -9.26 -7.73
N ALA A 95 -14.75 -8.58 -7.60
CA ALA A 95 -15.39 -7.89 -8.72
C ALA A 95 -14.39 -6.96 -9.44
N THR A 96 -14.61 -6.74 -10.74
CA THR A 96 -13.81 -5.83 -11.56
C THR A 96 -14.14 -4.39 -11.18
N PHE A 97 -13.12 -3.62 -10.79
CA PHE A 97 -13.21 -2.16 -10.60
C PHE A 97 -12.57 -1.42 -11.79
N GLU A 98 -12.98 -0.18 -12.06
CA GLU A 98 -12.53 0.58 -13.23
C GLU A 98 -11.00 0.78 -13.30
N SER A 99 -10.33 0.98 -12.16
CA SER A 99 -8.87 1.16 -12.11
C SER A 99 -8.21 0.21 -11.12
N THR A 100 -7.97 -1.02 -11.60
CA THR A 100 -7.28 -2.07 -10.85
C THR A 100 -5.96 -2.46 -11.51
N LEU A 101 -4.88 -2.45 -10.73
CA LEU A 101 -3.59 -3.01 -11.10
C LEU A 101 -3.48 -4.43 -10.53
N GLU A 102 -3.40 -5.42 -11.41
CA GLU A 102 -3.13 -6.81 -11.02
C GLU A 102 -1.65 -7.00 -10.75
N LEU A 103 -1.30 -7.31 -9.50
CA LEU A 103 0.08 -7.55 -9.09
C LEU A 103 0.44 -9.04 -9.18
N ARG A 104 -0.40 -9.88 -8.55
CA ARG A 104 -0.31 -11.34 -8.57
C ARG A 104 -1.70 -11.95 -8.59
N ASN A 105 -1.77 -13.26 -8.82
CA ASN A 105 -3.03 -14.02 -8.84
C ASN A 105 -3.88 -13.88 -7.56
N ASP A 106 -3.30 -13.41 -6.46
CA ASP A 106 -3.94 -13.25 -5.14
C ASP A 106 -3.87 -11.82 -4.60
N LEU A 107 -3.35 -10.87 -5.38
CA LEU A 107 -3.13 -9.49 -4.92
C LEU A 107 -3.37 -8.48 -6.03
N MET A 108 -4.28 -7.54 -5.75
CA MET A 108 -4.67 -6.44 -6.61
C MET A 108 -4.56 -5.12 -5.85
N VAL A 109 -4.33 -4.04 -6.60
CA VAL A 109 -4.34 -2.67 -6.09
C VAL A 109 -5.34 -1.84 -6.89
N THR A 110 -6.35 -1.31 -6.22
CA THR A 110 -7.36 -0.44 -6.84
C THR A 110 -7.17 1.00 -6.38
N THR A 111 -7.28 1.93 -7.32
CA THR A 111 -7.14 3.38 -7.08
C THR A 111 -8.42 4.16 -7.38
N SER A 112 -9.48 3.48 -7.79
CA SER A 112 -10.78 4.08 -8.07
C SER A 112 -11.75 3.89 -6.89
N ALA A 113 -12.78 4.73 -6.83
CA ALA A 113 -13.72 4.82 -5.72
C ALA A 113 -15.08 4.13 -6.00
N ASP A 114 -15.22 3.55 -7.18
CA ASP A 114 -16.39 2.83 -7.71
C ASP A 114 -16.53 1.40 -7.18
#